data_AF-A0A971V2A5-F1
#
_entry.id   AF-A0A971V2A5-F1
#
_cell.length_a   1.000
_cell.length_b   1.000
_cell.length_c   1.000
_cell.angle_alpha   90.00
_cell.angle_beta   90.00
_cell.angle_gamma   90.00
#
_symmetry.space_group_name_H-M   'P 1'
#
loop_
_entity.id
_entity.type
_entity.pdbx_description
1 polymer ?
#
loop_
_entity_poly.entity_id
_entity_poly.type
_entity_poly.pdbx_seq_one_letter_code
_entity_poly.pdbx_strand_id
1 'polypeptide(L)'
;MRAIEITPEKVEIGIGETQYIKANPVPQNADPAELPFEWSSSNTQIATISRSGMVKGESAGTAEITVSAKKSTAITKKIPVTIVDKRIPLTGITVTPETISIEVGQSTKVTAKPEPANAEGFSFEWKSADENIATVNSAGVVSAKAKGTTIITVKSNDIKKEIPVTVIHTLRIVIGTTSYSVDTLDYQIKDQGISFFKFSIPECVNEFNSFGKGLVVHSVEVDLTYPENRLEVWTAMINANNSNRESPVNAFNKETTVMEASGRKPVAMTNGDFYVLDANLPEVLNKNTEGNYGAYQRRRPHGMEVKHGKIIETPFTDIIPTIHNKALIIKDDKLPDFANTISFSGNVKIGATTMTLSNINSFARDVVNPTTPHKHPAKPGELVLFSNEAFSFLDYRKDQTQALDSTLAWSPYPSTMVSLSYPKNGWKVNEAMKFTVTAIEYDVETRLAGVGSTLPDYGGKRFNGEGAILVGNPTAPGLDNGSKQFLSTLQVGDEIEITTEVKVNGNTVNDKKLSAIGIHTERPMLQNGVISETWGEAHPRTVIGYSQDRKKVYLLVIDGRQTNYSAGVTTGQAGAILKALGAHTGLNIDGGGSSTMIVNGVTVNKPSDNPQRPVANGVVITTKK
;
A
#
# COMPACT_ATOMS: atom_id res chain seq x y z
N MET A 1 81.61 -43.44 -33.39
CA MET A 1 80.27 -43.79 -33.93
C MET A 1 80.08 -43.11 -35.28
N ARG A 2 79.27 -43.60 -36.22
CA ARG A 2 78.96 -42.86 -37.48
C ARG A 2 77.50 -42.45 -37.66
N ALA A 3 76.57 -43.16 -37.03
CA ALA A 3 75.14 -42.81 -37.03
C ALA A 3 74.44 -43.39 -35.78
N ILE A 4 73.23 -42.90 -35.51
CA ILE A 4 72.33 -43.41 -34.47
C ILE A 4 71.09 -43.98 -35.16
N GLU A 5 70.80 -45.25 -34.93
CA GLU A 5 69.54 -45.87 -35.29
C GLU A 5 68.56 -45.74 -34.13
N ILE A 6 67.33 -45.35 -34.42
CA ILE A 6 66.28 -45.13 -33.42
C ILE A 6 65.05 -45.99 -33.73
N THR A 7 64.35 -46.44 -32.69
CA THR A 7 63.06 -47.13 -32.86
C THR A 7 62.17 -46.83 -31.66
N PRO A 8 60.95 -46.30 -31.86
CA PRO A 8 60.34 -45.90 -33.15
C PRO A 8 60.93 -44.60 -33.72
N GLU A 9 60.71 -44.32 -35.02
CA GLU A 9 61.16 -43.07 -35.67
C GLU A 9 60.18 -41.89 -35.48
N LYS A 10 59.01 -42.12 -34.89
CA LYS A 10 58.03 -41.11 -34.45
C LYS A 10 57.31 -41.61 -33.20
N VAL A 11 56.85 -40.71 -32.35
CA VAL A 11 56.05 -41.03 -31.16
C VAL A 11 54.73 -40.27 -31.19
N GLU A 12 53.63 -40.97 -30.95
CA GLU A 12 52.31 -40.39 -30.76
C GLU A 12 51.67 -41.03 -29.53
N ILE A 13 51.48 -40.25 -28.46
CA ILE A 13 50.95 -40.73 -27.17
C ILE A 13 50.00 -39.71 -26.55
N GLY A 14 49.19 -40.16 -25.59
CA GLY A 14 48.31 -39.30 -24.79
C GLY A 14 49.05 -38.47 -23.74
N ILE A 15 48.40 -37.42 -23.21
CA ILE A 15 48.91 -36.69 -22.04
C ILE A 15 49.08 -37.67 -20.86
N GLY A 16 50.24 -37.62 -20.20
CA GLY A 16 50.60 -38.50 -19.08
C GLY A 16 51.08 -39.90 -19.48
N GLU A 17 50.86 -40.33 -20.73
CA GLU A 17 51.40 -41.59 -21.24
C GLU A 17 52.92 -41.49 -21.43
N THR A 18 53.57 -42.66 -21.49
CA THR A 18 55.02 -42.75 -21.72
C THR A 18 55.33 -43.71 -22.85
N GLN A 19 56.40 -43.44 -23.60
CA GLN A 19 56.88 -44.30 -24.67
C GLN A 19 58.40 -44.34 -24.67
N TYR A 20 58.96 -45.54 -24.73
CA TYR A 20 60.40 -45.74 -24.81
C TYR A 20 60.89 -45.57 -26.25
N ILE A 21 61.95 -44.77 -26.43
CA ILE A 21 62.71 -44.65 -27.68
C ILE A 21 64.04 -45.37 -27.50
N LYS A 22 64.21 -46.46 -28.26
CA LYS A 22 65.48 -47.19 -28.30
C LYS A 22 66.43 -46.48 -29.25
N ALA A 23 67.66 -46.22 -28.81
CA ALA A 23 68.76 -45.75 -29.66
C ALA A 23 69.89 -46.79 -29.69
N ASN A 24 70.42 -47.10 -30.88
CA ASN A 24 71.55 -48.00 -31.08
C ASN A 24 72.65 -47.30 -31.90
N PRO A 25 73.93 -47.46 -31.54
CA PRO A 25 75.03 -46.91 -32.32
C PRO A 25 75.29 -47.72 -33.60
N VAL A 26 75.69 -47.04 -34.67
CA VAL A 26 76.15 -47.69 -35.91
C VAL A 26 77.63 -47.36 -36.14
N PRO A 27 78.52 -48.36 -36.32
CA PRO A 27 78.28 -49.80 -36.10
C PRO A 27 78.05 -50.13 -34.61
N GLN A 28 77.51 -51.31 -34.31
CA GLN A 28 77.15 -51.70 -32.93
C GLN A 28 78.35 -51.74 -31.97
N ASN A 29 79.56 -51.93 -32.48
CA ASN A 29 80.82 -51.88 -31.73
C ASN A 29 81.45 -50.47 -31.68
N ALA A 30 80.63 -49.41 -31.74
CA ALA A 30 81.12 -48.04 -31.59
C ALA A 30 81.89 -47.85 -30.27
N ASP A 31 82.88 -46.94 -30.28
CA ASP A 31 83.67 -46.57 -29.10
C ASP A 31 82.76 -46.33 -27.88
N PRO A 32 82.94 -47.08 -26.77
CA PRO A 32 82.17 -46.88 -25.54
C PRO A 32 82.24 -45.45 -24.99
N ALA A 33 83.28 -44.68 -25.32
CA ALA A 33 83.40 -43.28 -24.92
C ALA A 33 82.36 -42.35 -25.56
N GLU A 34 81.66 -42.79 -26.61
CA GLU A 34 80.57 -42.07 -27.29
C GLU A 34 79.18 -42.32 -26.64
N LEU A 35 79.14 -43.14 -25.58
CA LEU A 35 77.95 -43.52 -24.83
C LEU A 35 78.02 -43.02 -23.37
N PRO A 36 76.89 -42.96 -22.64
CA PRO A 36 75.50 -43.13 -23.11
C PRO A 36 75.07 -41.98 -24.03
N PHE A 37 74.00 -42.18 -24.78
CA PHE A 37 73.39 -41.12 -25.59
C PHE A 37 72.88 -39.96 -24.73
N GLU A 38 72.97 -38.75 -25.27
CA GLU A 38 72.39 -37.54 -24.69
C GLU A 38 71.07 -37.21 -25.37
N TRP A 39 70.04 -36.93 -24.57
CA TRP A 39 68.68 -36.67 -25.02
C TRP A 39 68.26 -35.26 -24.62
N SER A 40 67.55 -34.57 -25.53
CA SER A 40 66.94 -33.28 -25.26
C SER A 40 65.58 -33.18 -25.94
N SER A 41 64.66 -32.44 -25.32
CA SER A 41 63.37 -32.07 -25.92
C SER A 41 63.40 -30.62 -26.36
N SER A 42 62.85 -30.31 -27.53
CA SER A 42 62.66 -28.94 -27.98
C SER A 42 61.65 -28.16 -27.14
N ASN A 43 60.71 -28.84 -26.46
CA ASN A 43 59.75 -28.23 -25.55
C ASN A 43 59.34 -29.20 -24.43
N THR A 44 59.96 -29.03 -23.26
CA THR A 44 59.69 -29.85 -22.08
C THR A 44 58.30 -29.62 -21.45
N GLN A 45 57.58 -28.56 -21.83
CA GLN A 45 56.18 -28.38 -21.42
C GLN A 45 55.21 -29.26 -22.21
N ILE A 46 55.62 -29.72 -23.41
CA ILE A 46 54.84 -30.64 -24.24
C ILE A 46 55.25 -32.09 -23.99
N ALA A 47 56.56 -32.38 -24.07
CA ALA A 47 57.09 -33.72 -23.84
C ALA A 47 58.46 -33.68 -23.16
N THR A 48 58.64 -34.48 -22.11
CA THR A 48 59.94 -34.68 -21.46
C THR A 48 60.58 -35.99 -21.92
N ILE A 49 61.89 -36.12 -21.81
CA ILE A 49 62.60 -37.37 -22.07
C ILE A 49 63.62 -37.66 -20.98
N SER A 50 63.63 -38.90 -20.48
CA SER A 50 64.60 -39.36 -19.48
C SER A 50 65.97 -39.67 -20.12
N ARG A 51 67.01 -39.82 -19.28
CA ARG A 51 68.33 -40.29 -19.74
C ARG A 51 68.32 -41.70 -20.35
N SER A 52 67.29 -42.50 -20.05
CA SER A 52 67.12 -43.83 -20.65
C SER A 52 66.35 -43.80 -21.98
N GLY A 53 65.87 -42.65 -22.44
CA GLY A 53 65.07 -42.55 -23.66
C GLY A 53 63.57 -42.75 -23.44
N MET A 54 63.07 -42.63 -22.20
CA MET A 54 61.62 -42.68 -21.92
C MET A 54 61.01 -41.29 -22.12
N VAL A 55 60.16 -41.15 -23.13
CA VAL A 55 59.36 -39.95 -23.36
C VAL A 55 58.13 -39.97 -22.46
N LYS A 56 57.77 -38.83 -21.88
CA LYS A 56 56.50 -38.62 -21.17
C LYS A 56 55.78 -37.42 -21.77
N GLY A 57 54.49 -37.59 -22.10
CA GLY A 57 53.63 -36.49 -22.54
C GLY A 57 53.20 -35.62 -21.35
N GLU A 58 53.46 -34.32 -21.41
CA GLU A 58 53.08 -33.36 -20.36
C GLU A 58 51.88 -32.49 -20.78
N SER A 59 51.77 -32.11 -22.06
CA SER A 59 50.64 -31.32 -22.59
C SER A 59 50.46 -31.58 -24.08
N ALA A 60 49.24 -31.42 -24.60
CA ALA A 60 48.95 -31.63 -26.02
C ALA A 60 49.75 -30.66 -26.90
N GLY A 61 50.27 -31.15 -28.02
CA GLY A 61 51.10 -30.38 -28.93
C GLY A 61 52.19 -31.22 -29.59
N THR A 62 53.16 -30.56 -30.22
CA THR A 62 54.30 -31.22 -30.86
C THR A 62 55.62 -30.77 -30.23
N ALA A 63 56.52 -31.73 -30.04
CA ALA A 63 57.89 -31.50 -29.61
C ALA A 63 58.83 -32.36 -30.45
N GLU A 64 60.08 -31.92 -30.60
CA GLU A 64 61.12 -32.69 -31.26
C GLU A 64 62.10 -33.21 -30.20
N ILE A 65 62.24 -34.53 -30.13
CA ILE A 65 63.26 -35.17 -29.31
C ILE A 65 64.52 -35.33 -30.15
N THR A 66 65.63 -34.83 -29.62
CA THR A 66 66.95 -34.96 -30.23
C THR A 66 67.77 -35.94 -29.40
N VAL A 67 68.36 -36.94 -30.05
CA VAL A 67 69.38 -37.82 -29.48
C VAL A 67 70.73 -37.52 -30.12
N SER A 68 71.79 -37.46 -29.32
CA SER A 68 73.16 -37.20 -29.78
C SER A 68 74.18 -38.12 -29.11
N ALA A 69 75.29 -38.35 -29.80
CA ALA A 69 76.43 -39.06 -29.23
C ALA A 69 77.15 -38.18 -28.19
N LYS A 70 77.64 -38.77 -27.10
CA LYS A 70 78.17 -38.03 -25.93
C LYS A 70 79.30 -37.05 -26.25
N LYS A 71 80.17 -37.38 -27.22
CA LYS A 71 81.33 -36.56 -27.59
C LYS A 71 81.20 -35.87 -28.94
N SER A 72 80.05 -35.99 -29.61
CA SER A 72 79.83 -35.39 -30.93
C SER A 72 78.39 -34.92 -31.11
N THR A 73 78.22 -33.61 -31.17
CA THR A 73 76.95 -32.96 -31.53
C THR A 73 76.61 -33.12 -33.02
N ALA A 74 77.58 -33.52 -33.85
CA ALA A 74 77.38 -33.76 -35.27
C ALA A 74 76.68 -35.10 -35.57
N ILE A 75 76.75 -36.06 -34.65
CA ILE A 75 76.07 -37.36 -34.78
C ILE A 75 74.78 -37.28 -33.98
N THR A 76 73.69 -36.91 -34.65
CA THR A 76 72.39 -36.72 -34.02
C THR A 76 71.26 -37.30 -34.86
N LYS A 77 70.14 -37.62 -34.20
CA LYS A 77 68.87 -37.96 -34.83
C LYS A 77 67.75 -37.22 -34.12
N LYS A 78 66.76 -36.76 -34.90
CA LYS A 78 65.59 -36.02 -34.43
C LYS A 78 64.34 -36.86 -34.63
N ILE A 79 63.42 -36.77 -33.67
CA ILE A 79 62.24 -37.61 -33.56
C ILE A 79 61.05 -36.69 -33.28
N PRO A 80 60.08 -36.61 -34.19
CA PRO A 80 58.84 -35.89 -33.91
C PRO A 80 58.04 -36.66 -32.86
N VAL A 81 57.60 -35.93 -31.83
CA VAL A 81 56.72 -36.40 -30.77
C VAL A 81 55.44 -35.57 -30.81
N THR A 82 54.31 -36.23 -31.02
CA THR A 82 52.99 -35.62 -30.95
C THR A 82 52.28 -36.12 -29.69
N ILE A 83 51.89 -35.19 -28.82
CA ILE A 83 51.05 -35.49 -27.65
C ILE A 83 49.62 -35.12 -28.00
N VAL A 84 48.73 -36.11 -28.01
CA VAL A 84 47.31 -35.92 -28.31
C VAL A 84 46.51 -35.85 -27.00
N ASP A 85 45.56 -34.92 -26.92
CA ASP A 85 44.55 -34.97 -25.88
C ASP A 85 43.48 -35.98 -26.30
N LYS A 86 43.45 -37.14 -25.64
CA LYS A 86 42.47 -38.21 -25.93
C LYS A 86 41.12 -37.98 -25.23
N ARG A 87 40.98 -36.92 -24.43
CA ARG A 87 39.74 -36.60 -23.73
C ARG A 87 38.65 -36.24 -24.73
N ILE A 88 37.43 -36.70 -24.44
CA ILE A 88 36.25 -36.33 -25.22
C ILE A 88 35.87 -34.90 -24.80
N PRO A 89 35.91 -33.92 -25.72
CA PRO A 89 35.66 -32.53 -25.35
C PRO A 89 34.19 -32.32 -25.00
N LEU A 90 33.93 -31.42 -24.07
CA LEU A 90 32.58 -30.92 -23.81
C LEU A 90 32.14 -30.04 -24.99
N THR A 91 31.00 -30.37 -25.60
CA THR A 91 30.40 -29.59 -26.70
C THR A 91 29.07 -28.96 -26.32
N GLY A 92 28.42 -29.41 -25.25
CA GLY A 92 27.14 -28.86 -24.78
C GLY A 92 26.86 -29.14 -23.31
N ILE A 93 25.82 -28.50 -22.78
CA ILE A 93 25.31 -28.72 -21.43
C ILE A 93 23.80 -28.90 -21.52
N THR A 94 23.28 -30.03 -21.04
CA THR A 94 21.85 -30.21 -20.79
C THR A 94 21.51 -29.90 -19.34
N VAL A 95 20.35 -29.27 -19.13
CA VAL A 95 19.85 -28.92 -17.81
C VAL A 95 18.45 -29.49 -17.63
N THR A 96 18.13 -29.91 -16.41
CA THR A 96 16.78 -30.37 -16.06
C THR A 96 16.44 -29.92 -14.64
N PRO A 97 15.32 -29.19 -14.43
CA PRO A 97 14.40 -28.67 -15.45
C PRO A 97 15.02 -27.50 -16.26
N GLU A 98 14.45 -27.19 -17.44
CA GLU A 98 14.90 -26.07 -18.29
C GLU A 98 14.36 -24.71 -17.84
N THR A 99 13.27 -24.70 -17.08
CA THR A 99 12.69 -23.53 -16.41
C THR A 99 12.25 -23.91 -15.00
N ILE A 100 12.18 -22.93 -14.11
CA ILE A 100 11.76 -23.14 -12.72
C ILE A 100 10.60 -22.19 -12.41
N SER A 101 9.54 -22.72 -11.83
CA SER A 101 8.52 -21.95 -11.11
C SER A 101 8.45 -22.47 -9.68
N ILE A 102 8.73 -21.61 -8.69
CA ILE A 102 8.92 -22.02 -7.29
C ILE A 102 8.38 -20.97 -6.32
N GLU A 103 7.83 -21.41 -5.19
CA GLU A 103 7.29 -20.53 -4.16
C GLU A 103 8.40 -19.92 -3.29
N VAL A 104 8.24 -18.66 -2.85
CA VAL A 104 9.16 -18.00 -1.91
C VAL A 104 9.45 -18.90 -0.70
N GLY A 105 10.73 -19.04 -0.35
CA GLY A 105 11.20 -19.87 0.76
C GLY A 105 11.40 -21.34 0.42
N GLN A 106 10.94 -21.82 -0.74
CA GLN A 106 11.19 -23.20 -1.20
C GLN A 106 12.51 -23.30 -1.96
N SER A 107 12.99 -24.53 -2.14
CA SER A 107 14.14 -24.84 -2.98
C SER A 107 13.90 -26.01 -3.93
N THR A 108 14.56 -26.00 -5.08
CA THR A 108 14.53 -27.10 -6.05
C THR A 108 15.93 -27.37 -6.60
N LYS A 109 16.17 -28.57 -7.13
CA LYS A 109 17.47 -28.94 -7.70
C LYS A 109 17.41 -28.88 -9.22
N VAL A 110 18.36 -28.17 -9.83
CA VAL A 110 18.66 -28.26 -11.26
C VAL A 110 19.85 -29.18 -11.45
N THR A 111 19.72 -30.14 -12.34
CA THR A 111 20.80 -31.05 -12.72
C THR A 111 21.39 -30.62 -14.05
N ALA A 112 22.71 -30.42 -14.11
CA ALA A 112 23.45 -30.22 -15.36
C ALA A 112 24.16 -31.52 -15.75
N LYS A 113 24.17 -31.85 -17.04
CA LYS A 113 24.89 -33.00 -17.62
C LYS A 113 25.74 -32.55 -18.81
N PRO A 114 26.94 -33.12 -18.98
CA PRO A 114 27.78 -32.81 -20.12
C PRO A 114 27.21 -33.43 -21.40
N GLU A 115 27.45 -32.79 -22.54
CA GLU A 115 27.24 -33.36 -23.86
C GLU A 115 28.54 -33.34 -24.66
N PRO A 116 29.02 -34.48 -25.19
CA PRO A 116 28.47 -35.83 -24.99
C PRO A 116 28.61 -36.31 -23.52
N ALA A 117 27.83 -37.32 -23.14
CA ALA A 117 27.72 -37.77 -21.74
C ALA A 117 29.04 -38.28 -21.12
N ASN A 118 29.99 -38.69 -21.95
CA ASN A 118 31.33 -39.16 -21.58
C ASN A 118 32.42 -38.11 -21.82
N ALA A 119 32.06 -36.83 -21.98
CA ALA A 119 33.05 -35.76 -22.02
C ALA A 119 33.87 -35.73 -20.72
N GLU A 120 35.11 -35.26 -20.82
CA GLU A 120 36.05 -35.18 -19.70
C GLU A 120 36.57 -33.75 -19.51
N GLY A 121 37.18 -33.47 -18.35
CA GLY A 121 37.81 -32.17 -18.08
C GLY A 121 36.84 -31.00 -17.92
N PHE A 122 35.62 -31.27 -17.45
CA PHE A 122 34.59 -30.25 -17.21
C PHE A 122 34.28 -30.11 -15.70
N SER A 123 33.83 -28.92 -15.32
CA SER A 123 33.23 -28.64 -14.01
C SER A 123 32.10 -27.64 -14.18
N PHE A 124 30.99 -27.82 -13.45
CA PHE A 124 29.84 -26.91 -13.53
C PHE A 124 29.94 -25.81 -12.47
N GLU A 125 29.92 -24.57 -12.95
CA GLU A 125 29.86 -23.37 -12.13
C GLU A 125 28.46 -22.75 -12.25
N TRP A 126 27.84 -22.45 -11.11
CA TRP A 126 26.48 -21.92 -11.05
C TRP A 126 26.49 -20.46 -10.60
N LYS A 127 25.63 -19.64 -11.21
CA LYS A 127 25.46 -18.23 -10.85
C LYS A 127 24.00 -17.82 -10.99
N SER A 128 23.52 -16.97 -10.07
CA SER A 128 22.25 -16.26 -10.23
C SER A 128 22.49 -14.85 -10.74
N ALA A 129 21.64 -14.38 -11.65
CA ALA A 129 21.65 -13.00 -12.13
C ALA A 129 21.16 -12.01 -11.06
N ASP A 130 20.24 -12.43 -10.19
CA ASP A 130 19.71 -11.65 -9.07
C ASP A 130 19.51 -12.53 -7.83
N GLU A 131 20.46 -12.44 -6.90
CA GLU A 131 20.47 -13.18 -5.65
C GLU A 131 19.46 -12.69 -4.60
N ASN A 132 18.77 -11.56 -4.84
CA ASN A 132 17.65 -11.11 -4.02
C ASN A 132 16.37 -11.88 -4.36
N ILE A 133 16.24 -12.33 -5.62
CA ILE A 133 15.09 -13.11 -6.10
C ILE A 133 15.31 -14.61 -5.84
N ALA A 134 16.43 -15.17 -6.31
CA ALA A 134 16.79 -16.56 -6.07
C ALA A 134 18.30 -16.77 -6.04
N THR A 135 18.78 -17.71 -5.23
CA THR A 135 20.19 -18.12 -5.17
C THR A 135 20.38 -19.53 -5.71
N VAL A 136 21.59 -19.87 -6.12
CA VAL A 136 21.96 -21.24 -6.50
C VAL A 136 23.29 -21.62 -5.84
N ASN A 137 23.39 -22.82 -5.29
CA ASN A 137 24.64 -23.31 -4.72
C ASN A 137 25.45 -24.16 -5.73
N SER A 138 26.65 -24.59 -5.33
CA SER A 138 27.54 -25.41 -6.18
C SER A 138 26.96 -26.77 -6.58
N ALA A 139 25.94 -27.26 -5.86
CA ALA A 139 25.24 -28.51 -6.18
C ALA A 139 24.02 -28.32 -7.11
N GLY A 140 23.80 -27.10 -7.62
CA GLY A 140 22.65 -26.76 -8.46
C GLY A 140 21.33 -26.65 -7.69
N VAL A 141 21.36 -26.50 -6.36
CA VAL A 141 20.14 -26.27 -5.57
C VAL A 141 19.81 -24.79 -5.61
N VAL A 142 18.64 -24.50 -6.17
CA VAL A 142 18.05 -23.17 -6.33
C VAL A 142 17.13 -22.89 -5.15
N SER A 143 17.35 -21.79 -4.43
CA SER A 143 16.53 -21.36 -3.30
C SER A 143 15.85 -20.03 -3.61
N ALA A 144 14.53 -19.99 -3.48
CA ALA A 144 13.71 -18.82 -3.74
C ALA A 144 13.66 -17.88 -2.53
N LYS A 145 13.99 -16.60 -2.72
CA LYS A 145 14.05 -15.60 -1.65
C LYS A 145 12.95 -14.55 -1.74
N ALA A 146 12.67 -14.02 -2.93
CA ALA A 146 11.66 -12.99 -3.14
C ALA A 146 10.95 -13.21 -4.48
N LYS A 147 9.66 -12.84 -4.53
CA LYS A 147 8.87 -12.88 -5.75
C LYS A 147 9.54 -12.08 -6.86
N GLY A 148 9.55 -12.62 -8.07
CA GLY A 148 10.14 -11.98 -9.24
C GLY A 148 10.63 -12.99 -10.26
N THR A 149 11.33 -12.52 -11.28
CA THR A 149 11.99 -13.37 -12.28
C THR A 149 13.49 -13.13 -12.25
N THR A 150 14.27 -14.20 -12.39
CA THR A 150 15.73 -14.12 -12.54
C THR A 150 16.22 -15.24 -13.46
N ILE A 151 17.50 -15.24 -13.79
CA ILE A 151 18.13 -16.26 -14.62
C ILE A 151 19.22 -16.91 -13.81
N ILE A 152 19.22 -18.24 -13.80
CA ILE A 152 20.34 -19.03 -13.30
C ILE A 152 21.16 -19.50 -14.49
N THR A 153 22.46 -19.28 -14.41
CA THR A 153 23.41 -19.73 -15.42
C THR A 153 24.25 -20.86 -14.85
N VAL A 154 24.33 -21.96 -15.60
CA VAL A 154 25.39 -22.96 -15.42
C VAL A 154 26.42 -22.78 -16.53
N LYS A 155 27.70 -22.73 -16.17
CA LYS A 155 28.83 -22.57 -17.08
C LYS A 155 29.83 -23.69 -16.87
N SER A 156 30.43 -24.15 -17.95
CA SER A 156 31.63 -25.00 -17.93
C SER A 156 32.51 -24.61 -19.10
N ASN A 157 33.76 -24.22 -18.83
CA ASN A 157 34.64 -23.64 -19.84
C ASN A 157 33.93 -22.47 -20.57
N ASP A 158 33.92 -22.44 -21.90
CA ASP A 158 33.24 -21.38 -22.67
C ASP A 158 31.75 -21.67 -22.95
N ILE A 159 31.22 -22.80 -22.48
CA ILE A 159 29.84 -23.22 -22.72
C ILE A 159 28.98 -22.80 -21.53
N LYS A 160 27.82 -22.19 -21.82
CA LYS A 160 26.83 -21.82 -20.80
C LYS A 160 25.42 -22.25 -21.20
N LYS A 161 24.59 -22.50 -20.18
CA LYS A 161 23.14 -22.69 -20.31
C LYS A 161 22.43 -21.80 -19.29
N GLU A 162 21.39 -21.12 -19.75
CA GLU A 162 20.56 -20.24 -18.94
C GLU A 162 19.23 -20.93 -18.61
N ILE A 163 18.81 -20.83 -17.36
CA ILE A 163 17.59 -21.42 -16.80
C ILE A 163 16.75 -20.26 -16.25
N PRO A 164 15.66 -19.88 -16.92
CA PRO A 164 14.70 -18.92 -16.40
C PRO A 164 14.07 -19.41 -15.09
N VAL A 165 14.04 -18.54 -14.08
CA VAL A 165 13.44 -18.80 -12.78
C VAL A 165 12.35 -17.76 -12.51
N THR A 166 11.14 -18.23 -12.26
CA THR A 166 10.03 -17.43 -11.76
C THR A 166 9.77 -17.82 -10.30
N VAL A 167 9.96 -16.87 -9.39
CA VAL A 167 9.59 -17.02 -7.99
C VAL A 167 8.20 -16.43 -7.79
N ILE A 168 7.26 -17.27 -7.37
CA ILE A 168 5.87 -16.89 -7.08
C ILE A 168 5.65 -16.73 -5.57
N HIS A 169 4.63 -15.96 -5.22
CA HIS A 169 4.12 -15.89 -3.85
C HIS A 169 2.62 -16.16 -3.89
N THR A 170 2.23 -17.34 -3.40
CA THR A 170 0.84 -17.77 -3.36
C THR A 170 0.20 -17.27 -2.07
N LEU A 171 -0.79 -16.38 -2.20
CA LEU A 171 -1.59 -15.97 -1.06
C LEU A 171 -2.62 -17.07 -0.78
N ARG A 172 -2.57 -17.66 0.42
CA ARG A 172 -3.57 -18.63 0.88
C ARG A 172 -4.64 -17.94 1.70
N ILE A 173 -5.86 -17.87 1.15
CA ILE A 173 -7.00 -17.25 1.80
C ILE A 173 -7.95 -18.34 2.26
N VAL A 174 -8.32 -18.35 3.53
CA VAL A 174 -9.27 -19.33 4.08
C VAL A 174 -10.58 -18.64 4.38
N ILE A 175 -11.63 -18.98 3.63
CA ILE A 175 -12.98 -18.46 3.82
C ILE A 175 -13.87 -19.64 4.21
N GLY A 176 -14.44 -19.60 5.42
CA GLY A 176 -15.15 -20.74 5.99
C GLY A 176 -14.21 -21.93 6.14
N THR A 177 -14.55 -23.05 5.50
CA THR A 177 -13.74 -24.28 5.47
C THR A 177 -12.87 -24.40 4.20
N THR A 178 -13.02 -23.48 3.24
CA THR A 178 -12.36 -23.56 1.94
C THR A 178 -11.08 -22.74 1.94
N SER A 179 -9.99 -23.33 1.43
CA SER A 179 -8.71 -22.66 1.21
C SER A 179 -8.52 -22.35 -0.28
N TYR A 180 -8.22 -21.09 -0.58
CA TYR A 180 -8.01 -20.58 -1.92
C TYR A 180 -6.54 -20.23 -2.08
N SER A 181 -5.91 -20.76 -3.13
CA SER A 181 -4.57 -20.34 -3.54
C SER A 181 -4.72 -19.29 -4.62
N VAL A 182 -4.35 -18.06 -4.29
CA VAL A 182 -4.42 -16.93 -5.19
C VAL A 182 -3.01 -16.57 -5.60
N ASP A 183 -2.74 -16.65 -6.90
CA ASP A 183 -1.52 -16.09 -7.42
C ASP A 183 -1.63 -14.57 -7.42
N THR A 184 -0.64 -13.92 -6.84
CA THR A 184 -0.62 -12.46 -6.70
C THR A 184 -0.06 -11.80 -7.96
N LEU A 185 -0.12 -12.44 -9.14
CA LEU A 185 0.60 -12.08 -10.39
C LEU A 185 0.60 -10.58 -10.70
N ASP A 186 -0.48 -9.86 -10.38
CA ASP A 186 -0.61 -8.41 -10.56
C ASP A 186 -0.06 -7.58 -9.37
N TYR A 187 1.05 -8.00 -8.77
CA TYR A 187 1.75 -7.22 -7.74
C TYR A 187 2.56 -6.12 -8.42
N GLN A 188 1.96 -4.94 -8.50
CA GLN A 188 2.53 -3.78 -9.16
C GLN A 188 3.15 -2.83 -8.14
N ILE A 189 4.42 -2.52 -8.42
CA ILE A 189 5.24 -1.46 -7.84
C ILE A 189 5.46 -1.59 -6.33
N LYS A 190 6.69 -1.90 -5.93
CA LYS A 190 7.19 -1.72 -4.56
C LYS A 190 7.99 -0.42 -4.51
N ASP A 191 7.32 0.72 -4.62
CA ASP A 191 7.95 2.03 -4.46
C ASP A 191 7.85 2.42 -2.99
N GLN A 192 9.00 2.64 -2.35
CA GLN A 192 9.11 3.10 -0.96
C GLN A 192 8.27 2.30 0.07
N GLY A 193 8.14 0.98 -0.11
CA GLY A 193 7.38 0.14 0.82
C GLY A 193 5.85 0.21 0.67
N ILE A 194 5.36 0.80 -0.41
CA ILE A 194 3.94 0.78 -0.80
C ILE A 194 3.78 -0.21 -1.94
N SER A 195 2.71 -1.00 -1.94
CA SER A 195 2.46 -2.01 -2.97
C SER A 195 0.99 -2.08 -3.34
N PHE A 196 0.74 -2.28 -4.63
CA PHE A 196 -0.60 -2.36 -5.19
C PHE A 196 -0.79 -3.73 -5.81
N PHE A 197 -1.92 -4.37 -5.55
CA PHE A 197 -2.23 -5.61 -6.23
C PHE A 197 -3.72 -5.80 -6.39
N LYS A 198 -4.05 -6.46 -7.49
CA LYS A 198 -5.38 -6.92 -7.83
C LYS A 198 -5.35 -8.43 -7.87
N PHE A 199 -6.39 -9.06 -7.38
CA PHE A 199 -6.53 -10.50 -7.53
C PHE A 199 -7.99 -10.91 -7.56
N SER A 200 -8.21 -12.13 -8.06
CA SER A 200 -9.53 -12.72 -8.10
C SER A 200 -9.57 -14.02 -7.30
N ILE A 201 -10.62 -14.18 -6.49
CA ILE A 201 -10.93 -15.43 -5.79
C ILE A 201 -12.04 -16.13 -6.59
N PRO A 202 -11.84 -17.36 -7.10
CA PRO A 202 -12.86 -18.09 -7.85
C PRO A 202 -14.15 -18.40 -7.06
N GLU A 203 -15.20 -18.83 -7.77
CA GLU A 203 -16.64 -18.76 -7.45
C GLU A 203 -17.18 -19.18 -6.07
N CYS A 204 -16.46 -19.90 -5.20
CA CYS A 204 -17.10 -20.59 -4.06
C CYS A 204 -17.28 -19.77 -2.77
N VAL A 205 -17.43 -18.43 -2.86
CA VAL A 205 -17.67 -17.57 -1.69
C VAL A 205 -19.17 -17.33 -1.39
N ASN A 206 -20.09 -17.79 -2.24
CA ASN A 206 -21.50 -17.45 -2.08
C ASN A 206 -22.42 -18.66 -1.90
N GLU A 207 -23.06 -18.74 -0.73
CA GLU A 207 -24.40 -19.34 -0.57
C GLU A 207 -25.49 -18.51 -1.32
N PHE A 208 -25.11 -17.42 -1.99
CA PHE A 208 -25.96 -16.55 -2.80
C PHE A 208 -25.76 -16.83 -4.32
N ASN A 209 -26.49 -17.83 -4.82
CA ASN A 209 -26.44 -18.40 -6.17
C ASN A 209 -26.78 -17.47 -7.36
N SER A 210 -26.74 -16.14 -7.24
CA SER A 210 -27.32 -15.23 -8.26
C SER A 210 -26.33 -14.38 -9.08
N PHE A 211 -25.05 -14.26 -8.71
CA PHE A 211 -24.17 -13.27 -9.38
C PHE A 211 -23.09 -13.82 -10.32
N GLY A 212 -22.60 -15.06 -10.16
CA GLY A 212 -21.65 -15.70 -11.08
C GLY A 212 -20.28 -14.99 -11.19
N LYS A 213 -19.18 -15.77 -11.16
CA LYS A 213 -17.77 -15.35 -11.25
C LYS A 213 -17.21 -14.49 -10.10
N GLY A 214 -16.81 -15.18 -9.03
CA GLY A 214 -15.69 -14.82 -8.14
C GLY A 214 -15.78 -13.49 -7.36
N LEU A 215 -14.69 -13.17 -6.68
CA LEU A 215 -14.46 -11.89 -6.01
C LEU A 215 -13.32 -11.16 -6.72
N VAL A 216 -13.46 -9.85 -6.93
CA VAL A 216 -12.35 -8.99 -7.38
C VAL A 216 -11.93 -8.10 -6.24
N VAL A 217 -10.68 -8.27 -5.79
CA VAL A 217 -10.10 -7.54 -4.67
C VAL A 217 -9.00 -6.63 -5.18
N HIS A 218 -9.04 -5.37 -4.76
CA HIS A 218 -8.01 -4.37 -4.98
C HIS A 218 -7.38 -4.04 -3.62
N SER A 219 -6.06 -4.07 -3.55
CA SER A 219 -5.32 -3.90 -2.30
C SER A 219 -4.20 -2.89 -2.43
N VAL A 220 -4.07 -2.06 -1.40
CA VAL A 220 -2.88 -1.24 -1.14
C VAL A 220 -2.26 -1.71 0.17
N GLU A 221 -1.03 -2.19 0.09
CA GLU A 221 -0.18 -2.50 1.23
C GLU A 221 0.77 -1.34 1.50
N VAL A 222 0.87 -0.92 2.76
CA VAL A 222 1.73 0.19 3.18
C VAL A 222 2.61 -0.25 4.33
N ASP A 223 3.92 -0.17 4.13
CA ASP A 223 4.93 -0.38 5.16
C ASP A 223 5.27 0.96 5.84
N LEU A 224 4.80 1.14 7.06
CA LEU A 224 5.04 2.33 7.90
C LEU A 224 6.42 2.32 8.57
N THR A 225 7.25 1.29 8.36
CA THR A 225 8.68 1.37 8.73
C THR A 225 9.45 2.34 7.84
N TYR A 226 8.92 2.63 6.65
CA TYR A 226 9.40 3.72 5.82
C TYR A 226 8.94 5.04 6.45
N PRO A 227 9.86 5.90 6.90
CA PRO A 227 9.52 7.10 7.67
C PRO A 227 8.69 8.09 6.86
N GLU A 228 8.74 8.00 5.54
CA GLU A 228 8.01 8.89 4.64
C GLU A 228 6.58 8.41 4.37
N ASN A 229 6.20 7.18 4.72
CA ASN A 229 4.83 6.70 4.49
C ASN A 229 3.91 7.18 5.63
N ARG A 230 2.70 7.65 5.26
CA ARG A 230 1.70 8.09 6.24
C ARG A 230 0.28 7.86 5.72
N LEU A 231 -0.60 7.48 6.65
CA LEU A 231 -2.04 7.54 6.47
C LEU A 231 -2.54 8.93 6.87
N GLU A 232 -3.38 9.50 6.03
CA GLU A 232 -4.04 10.78 6.26
C GLU A 232 -5.55 10.64 6.05
N VAL A 233 -6.32 11.56 6.63
CA VAL A 233 -7.76 11.67 6.41
C VAL A 233 -8.02 12.80 5.42
N TRP A 234 -8.81 12.53 4.38
CA TRP A 234 -9.32 13.54 3.46
C TRP A 234 -10.81 13.76 3.72
N THR A 235 -11.26 14.99 3.52
CA THR A 235 -12.63 15.41 3.81
C THR A 235 -13.23 16.00 2.53
N ALA A 236 -14.44 15.57 2.14
CA ALA A 236 -15.07 16.12 0.95
C ALA A 236 -15.39 17.60 1.15
N MET A 237 -15.16 18.39 0.11
CA MET A 237 -15.61 19.78 0.13
C MET A 237 -17.13 19.80 0.01
N ILE A 238 -17.78 20.37 1.02
CA ILE A 238 -19.18 20.76 0.90
C ILE A 238 -19.23 21.83 -0.22
N ASN A 239 -20.15 21.69 -1.19
CA ASN A 239 -20.30 22.65 -2.27
C ASN A 239 -21.45 23.64 -2.01
N ALA A 240 -21.66 24.60 -2.92
CA ALA A 240 -22.71 25.63 -2.82
C ALA A 240 -24.14 25.07 -2.69
N ASN A 241 -24.39 23.82 -3.07
CA ASN A 241 -25.69 23.17 -2.88
C ASN A 241 -25.72 22.29 -1.63
N ASN A 242 -24.78 22.52 -0.72
CA ASN A 242 -24.63 21.89 0.57
C ASN A 242 -24.66 20.36 0.55
N SER A 243 -24.16 19.78 -0.55
CA SER A 243 -24.11 18.34 -0.72
C SER A 243 -22.65 17.93 -0.90
N ASN A 244 -22.17 16.97 -0.10
CA ASN A 244 -20.87 16.33 -0.34
C ASN A 244 -20.95 15.52 -1.64
N ARG A 245 -20.76 16.21 -2.77
CA ARG A 245 -20.79 15.63 -4.11
C ARG A 245 -19.41 15.39 -4.68
N GLU A 246 -18.41 15.26 -3.81
CA GLU A 246 -17.06 14.96 -4.27
C GLU A 246 -16.85 13.46 -4.47
N SER A 247 -16.65 13.06 -5.74
CA SER A 247 -16.19 11.72 -6.04
C SER A 247 -14.75 11.56 -5.52
N PRO A 248 -14.36 10.39 -5.00
CA PRO A 248 -13.00 10.13 -4.54
C PRO A 248 -11.91 10.51 -5.56
N VAL A 249 -12.13 10.38 -6.87
CA VAL A 249 -11.15 10.80 -7.89
C VAL A 249 -10.96 12.32 -7.93
N ASN A 250 -12.04 13.10 -7.78
CA ASN A 250 -11.96 14.55 -7.75
C ASN A 250 -11.29 15.03 -6.44
N ALA A 251 -11.62 14.40 -5.32
CA ALA A 251 -10.95 14.64 -4.05
C ALA A 251 -9.45 14.36 -4.14
N PHE A 252 -9.05 13.24 -4.75
CA PHE A 252 -7.64 12.89 -4.93
C PHE A 252 -6.88 14.00 -5.66
N ASN A 253 -7.43 14.50 -6.78
CA ASN A 253 -6.78 15.54 -7.57
C ASN A 253 -6.62 16.86 -6.78
N LYS A 254 -7.61 17.22 -5.95
CA LYS A 254 -7.53 18.42 -5.09
C LYS A 254 -6.53 18.23 -3.95
N GLU A 255 -6.64 17.13 -3.21
CA GLU A 255 -5.73 16.80 -2.11
C GLU A 255 -4.28 16.67 -2.60
N THR A 256 -4.06 16.24 -3.84
CA THR A 256 -2.72 16.26 -4.46
C THR A 256 -2.11 17.65 -4.45
N THR A 257 -2.86 18.67 -4.85
CA THR A 257 -2.36 20.06 -4.88
C THR A 257 -1.98 20.53 -3.48
N VAL A 258 -2.83 20.24 -2.49
CA VAL A 258 -2.62 20.59 -1.08
C VAL A 258 -1.42 19.88 -0.48
N MET A 259 -1.35 18.56 -0.66
CA MET A 259 -0.32 17.72 -0.07
C MET A 259 1.05 18.00 -0.69
N GLU A 260 1.11 18.23 -2.00
CA GLU A 260 2.36 18.58 -2.67
C GLU A 260 2.93 19.90 -2.19
N ALA A 261 2.08 20.89 -1.86
CA ALA A 261 2.51 22.13 -1.24
C ALA A 261 3.15 21.91 0.15
N SER A 262 2.79 20.83 0.84
CA SER A 262 3.40 20.39 2.09
C SER A 262 4.57 19.41 1.93
N GLY A 263 5.06 19.18 0.69
CA GLY A 263 6.15 18.25 0.39
C GLY A 263 5.76 16.76 0.41
N ARG A 264 4.45 16.47 0.32
CA ARG A 264 3.88 15.13 0.35
C ARG A 264 3.30 14.77 -1.02
N LYS A 265 3.31 13.50 -1.38
CA LYS A 265 2.70 12.97 -2.61
C LYS A 265 1.65 11.94 -2.25
N PRO A 266 0.36 12.17 -2.53
CA PRO A 266 -0.64 11.10 -2.39
C PRO A 266 -0.41 10.05 -3.47
N VAL A 267 -0.52 8.78 -3.09
CA VAL A 267 -0.32 7.64 -3.99
C VAL A 267 -1.57 6.77 -4.10
N ALA A 268 -2.38 6.74 -3.04
CA ALA A 268 -3.61 5.97 -3.01
C ALA A 268 -4.66 6.64 -2.15
N MET A 269 -5.94 6.43 -2.44
CA MET A 269 -7.06 6.94 -1.65
C MET A 269 -8.23 5.97 -1.70
N THR A 270 -8.98 5.88 -0.61
CA THR A 270 -10.28 5.20 -0.57
C THR A 270 -11.36 6.14 -0.05
N ASN A 271 -12.62 5.73 -0.16
CA ASN A 271 -13.70 6.33 0.64
C ASN A 271 -13.51 6.08 2.14
N GLY A 272 -14.38 6.71 2.93
CA GLY A 272 -14.31 6.80 4.39
C GLY A 272 -15.58 6.39 5.11
N ASP A 273 -15.89 7.12 6.18
CA ASP A 273 -16.99 6.87 7.10
C ASP A 273 -18.34 6.83 6.38
N PHE A 274 -19.31 6.24 7.07
CA PHE A 274 -20.71 6.31 6.74
C PHE A 274 -21.20 7.74 6.79
N TYR A 275 -22.21 8.02 5.98
CA TYR A 275 -22.74 9.35 5.84
C TYR A 275 -24.23 9.34 5.51
N VAL A 276 -24.88 10.47 5.73
CA VAL A 276 -26.31 10.62 5.47
C VAL A 276 -26.58 10.60 3.97
N LEU A 277 -27.16 9.50 3.46
CA LEU A 277 -27.55 9.40 2.05
C LEU A 277 -28.80 10.23 1.77
N ASP A 278 -28.84 10.85 0.58
CA ASP A 278 -29.97 11.68 0.11
C ASP A 278 -31.32 10.93 0.17
N ALA A 279 -31.31 9.61 -0.06
CA ALA A 279 -32.50 8.76 -0.06
C ALA A 279 -33.02 8.39 1.35
N ASN A 280 -32.19 8.52 2.38
CA ASN A 280 -32.54 8.20 3.77
C ASN A 280 -33.06 9.42 4.53
N LEU A 281 -33.15 10.58 3.87
CA LEU A 281 -33.85 11.74 4.39
C LEU A 281 -35.36 11.43 4.44
N PRO A 282 -36.03 11.54 5.60
CA PRO A 282 -37.47 11.29 5.73
C PRO A 282 -38.30 11.89 4.59
N GLU A 283 -39.35 11.20 4.14
CA GLU A 283 -40.19 11.65 3.01
C GLU A 283 -40.80 13.05 3.22
N VAL A 284 -41.00 13.45 4.48
CA VAL A 284 -41.44 14.80 4.91
C VAL A 284 -40.40 15.89 4.59
N LEU A 285 -39.11 15.54 4.51
CA LEU A 285 -38.02 16.43 4.06
C LEU A 285 -37.88 16.48 2.53
N ASN A 286 -38.50 15.54 1.83
CA ASN A 286 -38.36 15.35 0.39
C ASN A 286 -39.62 15.79 -0.41
N LYS A 287 -40.79 15.93 0.22
CA LYS A 287 -42.03 16.32 -0.45
C LYS A 287 -42.80 17.40 0.32
N ASN A 288 -42.77 18.59 -0.26
CA ASN A 288 -43.76 19.68 -0.22
C ASN A 288 -43.98 20.49 1.08
N THR A 289 -44.03 21.81 0.84
CA THR A 289 -44.67 22.91 1.60
C THR A 289 -44.06 23.43 2.90
N GLU A 290 -43.18 22.71 3.60
CA GLU A 290 -42.45 23.26 4.76
C GLU A 290 -40.94 22.98 4.70
N GLY A 291 -40.29 23.72 3.80
CA GLY A 291 -38.89 24.17 3.85
C GLY A 291 -37.75 23.20 4.26
N ASN A 292 -36.85 22.94 3.31
CA ASN A 292 -35.44 23.38 3.42
C ASN A 292 -34.41 22.66 4.32
N TYR A 293 -34.79 21.66 5.13
CA TYR A 293 -33.84 20.96 6.01
C TYR A 293 -32.99 19.89 5.32
N GLY A 294 -33.51 19.27 4.26
CA GLY A 294 -32.89 18.11 3.60
C GLY A 294 -31.67 18.43 2.74
N ALA A 295 -31.28 19.70 2.55
CA ALA A 295 -30.08 20.07 1.79
C ALA A 295 -28.83 20.07 2.68
N TYR A 296 -28.88 20.66 3.88
CA TYR A 296 -27.76 20.77 4.82
C TYR A 296 -27.35 19.43 5.45
N GLN A 297 -28.25 18.44 5.46
CA GLN A 297 -28.00 17.08 5.94
C GLN A 297 -27.34 16.17 4.89
N ARG A 298 -27.17 16.60 3.63
CA ARG A 298 -26.74 15.69 2.57
C ARG A 298 -25.28 15.32 2.71
N ARG A 299 -25.07 14.03 2.95
CA ARG A 299 -23.79 13.34 2.83
C ARG A 299 -22.73 13.78 3.83
N ARG A 300 -23.17 14.17 5.02
CA ARG A 300 -22.30 14.42 6.17
C ARG A 300 -21.85 13.14 6.84
N PRO A 301 -20.60 13.07 7.33
CA PRO A 301 -20.11 11.92 8.07
C PRO A 301 -20.93 11.66 9.33
N HIS A 302 -21.10 10.40 9.68
CA HIS A 302 -21.85 10.01 10.87
C HIS A 302 -21.00 10.08 12.15
N GLY A 303 -19.72 9.75 12.07
CA GLY A 303 -18.81 9.76 13.22
C GLY A 303 -18.00 11.05 13.33
N MET A 304 -17.15 11.10 14.36
CA MET A 304 -16.25 12.23 14.55
C MET A 304 -15.18 12.26 13.47
N GLU A 305 -14.86 13.47 13.02
CA GLU A 305 -13.74 13.71 12.12
C GLU A 305 -12.74 14.66 12.74
N VAL A 306 -11.48 14.21 12.81
CA VAL A 306 -10.35 15.00 13.29
C VAL A 306 -9.24 14.92 12.25
N LYS A 307 -8.63 16.05 11.89
CA LYS A 307 -7.50 16.12 10.96
C LYS A 307 -6.39 16.95 11.59
N HIS A 308 -5.24 16.34 11.86
CA HIS A 308 -4.06 16.99 12.45
C HIS A 308 -4.36 17.84 13.69
N GLY A 309 -5.07 17.25 14.65
CA GLY A 309 -5.43 17.91 15.91
C GLY A 309 -6.47 19.01 15.75
N LYS A 310 -7.18 19.08 14.61
CA LYS A 310 -8.32 19.96 14.38
C LYS A 310 -9.59 19.13 14.27
N ILE A 311 -10.62 19.48 15.05
CA ILE A 311 -11.93 18.85 14.92
C ILE A 311 -12.61 19.45 13.69
N ILE A 312 -12.87 18.61 12.69
CA ILE A 312 -13.58 19.00 11.48
C ILE A 312 -15.08 18.95 11.76
N GLU A 313 -15.57 17.85 12.32
CA GLU A 313 -16.98 17.66 12.66
C GLU A 313 -17.11 16.73 13.87
N THR A 314 -18.06 17.05 14.76
CA THR A 314 -18.46 16.16 15.86
C THR A 314 -19.50 15.12 15.39
N PRO A 315 -19.54 13.90 15.98
CA PRO A 315 -20.42 12.83 15.54
C PRO A 315 -21.89 13.25 15.38
N PHE A 316 -22.55 12.68 14.39
CA PHE A 316 -23.99 12.72 14.23
C PHE A 316 -24.65 11.67 15.16
N THR A 317 -25.03 12.08 16.36
CA THR A 317 -25.39 11.15 17.46
C THR A 317 -26.81 10.56 17.41
N ASP A 318 -27.66 10.98 16.48
CA ASP A 318 -29.13 10.89 16.67
C ASP A 318 -29.85 9.79 15.91
N ILE A 319 -29.16 8.99 15.08
CA ILE A 319 -29.78 7.81 14.45
C ILE A 319 -29.46 6.55 15.27
N ILE A 320 -28.21 6.36 15.72
CA ILE A 320 -27.84 5.17 16.54
C ILE A 320 -26.73 5.47 17.59
N PRO A 321 -27.08 5.91 18.82
CA PRO A 321 -26.14 6.46 19.80
C PRO A 321 -24.94 5.58 20.20
N THR A 322 -25.06 4.25 20.07
CA THR A 322 -24.06 3.28 20.51
C THR A 322 -22.98 2.98 19.47
N ILE A 323 -23.23 3.27 18.18
CA ILE A 323 -22.36 2.83 17.07
C ILE A 323 -21.53 3.97 16.46
N HIS A 324 -21.93 5.23 16.66
CA HIS A 324 -21.28 6.40 16.04
C HIS A 324 -20.08 6.97 16.82
N ASN A 325 -19.75 6.37 17.97
CA ASN A 325 -18.64 6.81 18.81
C ASN A 325 -17.38 5.97 18.58
N LYS A 326 -17.19 5.35 17.42
CA LYS A 326 -15.98 4.57 17.14
C LYS A 326 -15.20 5.22 16.02
N ALA A 327 -13.90 5.02 16.00
CA ALA A 327 -13.04 5.65 15.01
C ALA A 327 -11.79 4.83 14.72
N LEU A 328 -11.32 4.95 13.47
CA LEU A 328 -9.92 4.72 13.15
C LEU A 328 -9.14 5.96 13.61
N ILE A 329 -8.13 5.75 14.42
CA ILE A 329 -7.25 6.78 14.97
C ILE A 329 -5.88 6.68 14.34
N ILE A 330 -5.30 7.81 13.97
CA ILE A 330 -3.90 7.92 13.52
C ILE A 330 -3.24 8.99 14.40
N LYS A 331 -2.24 8.57 15.17
CA LYS A 331 -1.46 9.44 16.06
C LYS A 331 -0.20 9.97 15.38
N ASP A 332 0.58 10.79 16.08
CA ASP A 332 1.86 11.33 15.59
C ASP A 332 2.91 10.24 15.32
N ASP A 333 2.78 9.09 15.99
CA ASP A 333 3.58 7.88 15.70
C ASP A 333 3.25 7.23 14.35
N LYS A 334 2.21 7.73 13.66
CA LYS A 334 1.68 7.29 12.36
C LYS A 334 0.97 5.94 12.40
N LEU A 335 0.93 5.28 13.55
CA LEU A 335 0.37 3.94 13.66
C LEU A 335 -1.16 4.03 13.75
N PRO A 336 -1.90 3.23 12.96
CA PRO A 336 -3.35 3.18 13.06
C PRO A 336 -3.76 2.46 14.35
N ASP A 337 -4.89 2.88 14.92
CA ASP A 337 -5.50 2.23 16.07
C ASP A 337 -7.03 2.29 15.97
N PHE A 338 -7.69 1.39 16.68
CA PHE A 338 -9.15 1.38 16.77
C PHE A 338 -9.61 1.92 18.11
N ALA A 339 -10.41 2.99 18.06
CA ALA A 339 -11.10 3.53 19.22
C ALA A 339 -12.46 2.86 19.40
N ASN A 340 -12.66 2.22 20.54
CA ASN A 340 -13.96 1.72 20.97
C ASN A 340 -14.92 2.86 21.33
N THR A 341 -14.38 3.96 21.86
CA THR A 341 -15.08 5.21 22.05
C THR A 341 -14.24 6.41 21.60
N ILE A 342 -14.84 7.34 20.89
CA ILE A 342 -14.35 8.70 20.63
C ILE A 342 -15.47 9.66 21.02
N SER A 343 -15.14 10.70 21.79
CA SER A 343 -16.13 11.68 22.24
C SER A 343 -15.57 13.09 22.29
N PHE A 344 -16.50 14.04 22.20
CA PHE A 344 -16.23 15.47 22.24
C PHE A 344 -16.78 16.05 23.54
N SER A 345 -16.05 17.00 24.11
CA SER A 345 -16.58 17.95 25.07
C SER A 345 -16.01 19.34 24.75
N GLY A 346 -16.67 20.41 25.15
CA GLY A 346 -16.12 21.73 24.97
C GLY A 346 -16.83 22.77 25.82
N ASN A 347 -16.20 23.91 25.97
CA ASN A 347 -16.75 25.03 26.73
C ASN A 347 -16.38 26.36 26.08
N VAL A 348 -17.31 27.32 26.15
CA VAL A 348 -17.09 28.73 25.83
C VAL A 348 -17.12 29.51 27.15
N LYS A 349 -16.08 30.29 27.40
CA LYS A 349 -15.89 31.05 28.63
C LYS A 349 -15.69 32.53 28.34
N ILE A 350 -16.37 33.36 29.12
CA ILE A 350 -16.18 34.81 29.17
C ILE A 350 -16.13 35.25 30.64
N GLY A 351 -15.00 35.82 31.07
CA GLY A 351 -14.77 36.14 32.48
C GLY A 351 -14.96 34.91 33.39
N ALA A 352 -15.91 35.00 34.33
CA ALA A 352 -16.29 33.90 35.22
C ALA A 352 -17.41 33.00 34.67
N THR A 353 -18.09 33.41 33.60
CA THR A 353 -19.21 32.69 33.01
C THR A 353 -18.72 31.63 32.03
N THR A 354 -19.28 30.43 32.10
CA THR A 354 -18.95 29.31 31.21
C THR A 354 -20.23 28.67 30.69
N MET A 355 -20.23 28.31 29.41
CA MET A 355 -21.28 27.53 28.77
C MET A 355 -20.68 26.33 28.05
N THR A 356 -21.34 25.18 28.16
CA THR A 356 -20.96 23.97 27.43
C THR A 356 -21.13 24.20 25.92
N LEU A 357 -20.08 23.93 25.16
CA LEU A 357 -20.12 23.83 23.71
C LEU A 357 -20.61 22.43 23.35
N SER A 358 -21.75 22.35 22.66
CA SER A 358 -22.41 21.09 22.36
C SER A 358 -21.73 20.36 21.20
N ASN A 359 -21.39 21.09 20.13
CA ASN A 359 -20.92 20.51 18.88
C ASN A 359 -19.99 21.45 18.10
N ILE A 360 -19.23 20.89 17.16
CA ILE A 360 -18.44 21.63 16.17
C ILE A 360 -18.86 21.21 14.78
N ASN A 361 -19.20 22.19 13.94
CA ASN A 361 -19.68 22.03 12.57
C ASN A 361 -20.82 21.02 12.41
N SER A 362 -21.49 20.63 13.50
CA SER A 362 -22.64 19.72 13.50
C SER A 362 -23.95 20.51 13.65
N PHE A 363 -25.08 19.81 13.71
CA PHE A 363 -26.41 20.43 13.72
C PHE A 363 -26.83 20.85 15.14
N ALA A 364 -27.62 21.91 15.20
CA ALA A 364 -28.57 22.10 16.29
C ALA A 364 -29.86 21.37 15.94
N ARG A 365 -30.35 20.53 16.85
CA ARG A 365 -31.47 19.60 16.60
C ARG A 365 -32.79 20.34 16.31
N ASP A 366 -33.57 19.86 15.33
CA ASP A 366 -34.93 20.35 15.07
C ASP A 366 -36.01 19.46 15.71
N VAL A 367 -37.13 20.08 16.08
CA VAL A 367 -38.37 19.52 16.60
C VAL A 367 -39.31 19.27 15.42
N VAL A 368 -39.54 18.01 15.05
CA VAL A 368 -40.65 17.68 14.15
C VAL A 368 -41.62 16.69 14.81
N ASN A 369 -42.68 17.25 15.41
CA ASN A 369 -44.04 16.74 15.66
C ASN A 369 -44.23 15.40 16.45
N PRO A 370 -44.88 15.36 17.63
CA PRO A 370 -44.99 14.17 18.51
C PRO A 370 -45.70 12.90 18.00
N THR A 371 -46.23 12.87 16.77
CA THR A 371 -47.26 11.89 16.37
C THR A 371 -46.76 10.63 15.65
N THR A 372 -45.45 10.40 15.48
CA THR A 372 -44.92 9.17 14.84
C THR A 372 -43.87 8.46 15.68
N PRO A 373 -43.84 7.10 15.72
CA PRO A 373 -43.16 6.32 16.78
C PRO A 373 -41.63 6.20 16.67
N HIS A 374 -40.98 7.00 15.82
CA HIS A 374 -39.53 7.06 15.67
C HIS A 374 -39.05 8.49 15.82
N LYS A 375 -39.11 9.03 17.05
CA LYS A 375 -38.76 10.43 17.31
C LYS A 375 -37.90 10.55 18.55
N HIS A 376 -36.60 10.72 18.30
CA HIS A 376 -35.67 11.21 19.30
C HIS A 376 -36.08 12.64 19.68
N PRO A 377 -36.15 12.98 20.98
CA PRO A 377 -36.46 14.34 21.39
C PRO A 377 -35.33 15.28 20.95
N ALA A 378 -35.70 16.42 20.38
CA ALA A 378 -34.80 17.54 20.19
C ALA A 378 -34.17 17.94 21.54
N LYS A 379 -32.97 18.53 21.51
CA LYS A 379 -32.40 19.28 22.64
C LYS A 379 -32.27 20.74 22.26
N PRO A 380 -33.36 21.51 22.31
CA PRO A 380 -33.28 22.96 22.21
C PRO A 380 -32.27 23.53 23.25
N GLY A 381 -31.58 24.63 22.92
CA GLY A 381 -30.60 25.27 23.81
C GLY A 381 -29.12 24.89 23.59
N GLU A 382 -28.81 24.15 22.50
CA GLU A 382 -27.43 23.77 22.15
C GLU A 382 -26.62 24.99 21.67
N LEU A 383 -25.33 25.03 22.06
CA LEU A 383 -24.35 25.98 21.57
C LEU A 383 -23.47 25.26 20.55
N VAL A 384 -23.38 25.77 19.32
CA VAL A 384 -22.62 25.13 18.23
C VAL A 384 -21.55 26.08 17.72
N LEU A 385 -20.34 25.57 17.52
CA LEU A 385 -19.25 26.30 16.90
C LEU A 385 -19.12 25.87 15.45
N PHE A 386 -19.33 26.80 14.55
CA PHE A 386 -18.98 26.64 13.15
C PHE A 386 -17.57 27.19 12.95
N SER A 387 -16.65 26.38 12.46
CA SER A 387 -15.26 26.78 12.18
C SER A 387 -15.02 26.78 10.68
N ASN A 388 -14.26 27.76 10.19
CA ASN A 388 -13.88 27.78 8.79
C ASN A 388 -12.87 26.69 8.40
N GLU A 389 -12.26 26.00 9.38
CA GLU A 389 -11.30 24.88 9.16
C GLU A 389 -11.93 23.65 8.51
N ALA A 390 -13.22 23.38 8.76
CA ALA A 390 -13.94 22.35 8.02
C ALA A 390 -14.15 22.72 6.54
N PHE A 391 -13.87 23.97 6.19
CA PHE A 391 -14.21 24.56 4.89
C PHE A 391 -12.98 25.20 4.22
N SER A 392 -11.80 25.13 4.85
CA SER A 392 -10.59 25.84 4.42
C SER A 392 -9.69 24.93 3.57
N PHE A 393 -10.11 24.68 2.35
CA PHE A 393 -9.18 24.68 1.23
C PHE A 393 -9.68 25.65 0.17
N LEU A 394 -8.82 26.64 -0.11
CA LEU A 394 -8.90 27.63 -1.18
C LEU A 394 -9.48 27.01 -2.47
N ASP A 395 -10.74 27.30 -2.79
CA ASP A 395 -11.13 27.26 -4.21
C ASP A 395 -10.52 28.51 -4.86
N TYR A 396 -9.38 28.27 -5.50
CA TYR A 396 -8.65 29.19 -6.37
C TYR A 396 -9.46 29.43 -7.65
N ARG A 397 -10.68 29.94 -7.52
CA ARG A 397 -11.44 30.50 -8.64
C ARG A 397 -11.23 32.00 -8.67
N LYS A 398 -10.42 32.41 -9.66
CA LYS A 398 -10.07 33.81 -9.97
C LYS A 398 -11.29 34.64 -10.42
N ASP A 399 -12.47 34.05 -10.62
CA ASP A 399 -13.69 34.73 -11.02
C ASP A 399 -14.64 34.96 -9.83
N GLN A 400 -14.46 36.11 -9.17
CA GLN A 400 -15.26 36.59 -8.05
C GLN A 400 -16.71 36.92 -8.43
N THR A 401 -17.59 35.93 -8.57
CA THR A 401 -19.04 36.22 -8.61
C THR A 401 -19.92 35.31 -7.74
N GLN A 402 -19.46 34.13 -7.32
CA GLN A 402 -20.22 33.27 -6.40
C GLN A 402 -19.30 32.53 -5.43
N ALA A 403 -19.22 32.99 -4.18
CA ALA A 403 -18.62 32.21 -3.10
C ALA A 403 -19.44 30.92 -2.86
N LEU A 404 -18.76 29.80 -2.58
CA LEU A 404 -19.39 28.51 -2.29
C LEU A 404 -20.07 28.52 -0.91
N ASP A 405 -21.35 28.12 -0.85
CA ASP A 405 -22.21 28.09 0.35
C ASP A 405 -21.84 27.05 1.42
N SER A 406 -20.71 26.35 1.28
CA SER A 406 -20.13 25.55 2.37
C SER A 406 -19.51 26.37 3.49
N THR A 407 -19.45 27.69 3.31
CA THR A 407 -18.90 28.65 4.27
C THR A 407 -19.98 29.25 5.19
N LEU A 408 -21.05 28.49 5.46
CA LEU A 408 -22.24 29.01 6.14
C LEU A 408 -22.47 28.37 7.51
N ALA A 409 -22.58 29.21 8.54
CA ALA A 409 -23.19 28.85 9.81
C ALA A 409 -24.73 28.81 9.66
N TRP A 410 -25.37 27.85 10.33
CA TRP A 410 -26.78 27.55 10.13
C TRP A 410 -27.49 27.12 11.42
N SER A 411 -28.79 27.38 11.50
CA SER A 411 -29.70 26.93 12.55
C SER A 411 -31.12 26.60 12.00
N PRO A 412 -31.83 25.60 12.57
CA PRO A 412 -33.25 25.37 12.30
C PRO A 412 -34.16 26.52 12.78
N TYR A 413 -33.69 27.34 13.72
CA TYR A 413 -34.46 28.38 14.39
C TYR A 413 -33.81 29.76 14.28
N PRO A 414 -34.59 30.85 14.35
CA PRO A 414 -34.03 32.18 14.58
C PRO A 414 -33.12 32.17 15.81
N SER A 415 -31.83 32.39 15.57
CA SER A 415 -30.76 32.16 16.56
C SER A 415 -29.84 33.36 16.66
N THR A 416 -29.21 33.52 17.83
CA THR A 416 -28.13 34.50 17.99
C THR A 416 -26.85 33.91 17.39
N MET A 417 -26.23 34.64 16.47
CA MET A 417 -24.99 34.24 15.81
C MET A 417 -23.87 35.23 16.09
N VAL A 418 -22.79 34.75 16.70
CA VAL A 418 -21.64 35.56 17.11
C VAL A 418 -20.45 35.23 16.24
N SER A 419 -20.03 36.18 15.42
CA SER A 419 -18.80 36.07 14.61
C SER A 419 -17.57 36.26 15.48
N LEU A 420 -16.55 35.44 15.22
CA LEU A 420 -15.30 35.42 15.96
C LEU A 420 -14.11 35.62 15.02
N SER A 421 -13.07 36.28 15.51
CA SER A 421 -11.77 36.35 14.84
C SER A 421 -11.19 34.95 14.58
N TYR A 422 -10.09 34.86 13.83
CA TYR A 422 -9.23 33.69 13.95
C TYR A 422 -8.69 33.57 15.40
N PRO A 423 -8.53 32.34 15.93
CA PRO A 423 -7.99 32.16 17.26
C PRO A 423 -6.55 32.69 17.30
N LYS A 424 -6.23 33.50 18.32
CA LYS A 424 -4.91 34.19 18.43
C LYS A 424 -3.72 33.23 18.35
N ASN A 425 -3.89 31.99 18.80
CA ASN A 425 -2.84 30.97 18.86
C ASN A 425 -3.07 29.81 17.87
N GLY A 426 -3.90 30.01 16.86
CA GLY A 426 -4.31 28.97 15.92
C GLY A 426 -5.32 27.97 16.51
N TRP A 427 -5.83 27.11 15.65
CA TRP A 427 -6.75 26.04 16.01
C TRP A 427 -6.03 24.93 16.78
N LYS A 428 -6.64 24.50 17.89
CA LYS A 428 -6.08 23.48 18.78
C LYS A 428 -7.18 22.60 19.37
N VAL A 429 -6.78 21.41 19.80
CA VAL A 429 -7.58 20.47 20.59
C VAL A 429 -6.93 20.31 21.97
N ASN A 430 -7.76 20.15 23.00
CA ASN A 430 -7.39 20.03 24.42
C ASN A 430 -6.65 21.25 24.99
N GLU A 431 -6.77 22.42 24.33
CA GLU A 431 -6.18 23.68 24.76
C GLU A 431 -7.20 24.82 24.66
N ALA A 432 -7.02 25.83 25.49
CA ALA A 432 -7.77 27.09 25.42
C ALA A 432 -7.39 27.89 24.17
N MET A 433 -8.38 28.20 23.35
CA MET A 433 -8.27 29.08 22.18
C MET A 433 -8.94 30.40 22.48
N LYS A 434 -8.22 31.50 22.24
CA LYS A 434 -8.73 32.86 22.49
C LYS A 434 -9.23 33.49 21.20
N PHE A 435 -10.44 34.01 21.25
CA PHE A 435 -11.12 34.67 20.14
C PHE A 435 -11.56 36.07 20.55
N THR A 436 -11.67 36.97 19.57
CA THR A 436 -12.33 38.26 19.75
C THR A 436 -13.68 38.22 19.05
N VAL A 437 -14.74 38.68 19.73
CA VAL A 437 -16.06 38.85 19.12
C VAL A 437 -16.01 40.00 18.11
N THR A 438 -16.31 39.71 16.84
CA THR A 438 -16.23 40.69 15.74
C THR A 438 -17.59 41.22 15.31
N ALA A 439 -18.64 40.41 15.45
CA ALA A 439 -20.01 40.81 15.16
C ALA A 439 -21.00 39.95 15.94
N ILE A 440 -22.17 40.52 16.22
CA ILE A 440 -23.29 39.80 16.85
C ILE A 440 -24.54 40.11 16.03
N GLU A 441 -25.21 39.05 15.60
CA GLU A 441 -26.49 39.13 14.89
C GLU A 441 -27.54 38.35 15.67
N TYR A 442 -28.70 38.98 15.86
CA TYR A 442 -29.81 38.43 16.61
C TYR A 442 -30.88 37.92 15.66
N ASP A 443 -31.56 36.85 16.07
CA ASP A 443 -32.70 36.27 15.32
C ASP A 443 -32.39 35.96 13.85
N VAL A 444 -31.16 35.50 13.58
CA VAL A 444 -30.73 35.14 12.23
C VAL A 444 -31.53 33.94 11.76
N GLU A 445 -32.33 34.13 10.72
CA GLU A 445 -33.05 33.07 10.03
C GLU A 445 -32.19 32.46 8.93
N THR A 446 -31.94 31.15 9.00
CA THR A 446 -31.08 30.48 8.00
C THR A 446 -31.79 29.55 7.02
N ARG A 447 -33.06 29.82 6.72
CA ARG A 447 -33.91 28.97 5.87
C ARG A 447 -33.61 29.20 4.37
N LEU A 448 -33.84 28.19 3.52
CA LEU A 448 -33.80 28.38 2.06
C LEU A 448 -35.06 29.12 1.58
N ALA A 449 -34.98 29.73 0.41
CA ALA A 449 -36.15 30.17 -0.34
C ALA A 449 -37.02 28.94 -0.71
N GLY A 450 -38.31 28.96 -0.36
CA GLY A 450 -39.27 28.03 -0.97
C GLY A 450 -39.42 28.33 -2.47
N VAL A 451 -39.86 27.34 -3.27
CA VAL A 451 -40.18 27.57 -4.69
C VAL A 451 -41.22 28.69 -4.80
N GLY A 452 -40.84 29.83 -5.37
CA GLY A 452 -41.68 31.04 -5.49
C GLY A 452 -41.41 32.15 -4.48
N SER A 453 -40.40 32.03 -3.60
CA SER A 453 -39.99 33.10 -2.68
C SER A 453 -39.05 34.11 -3.34
N THR A 454 -39.11 35.38 -2.90
CA THR A 454 -38.17 36.45 -3.32
C THR A 454 -36.88 36.49 -2.50
N LEU A 455 -36.70 35.57 -1.54
CA LEU A 455 -35.49 35.47 -0.73
C LEU A 455 -34.36 34.82 -1.56
N PRO A 456 -33.09 35.15 -1.30
CA PRO A 456 -31.95 34.46 -1.92
C PRO A 456 -32.01 32.95 -1.68
N ASP A 457 -31.57 32.16 -2.65
CA ASP A 457 -31.70 30.69 -2.69
C ASP A 457 -31.03 29.95 -1.51
N TYR A 458 -30.23 30.62 -0.67
CA TYR A 458 -29.63 30.07 0.54
C TYR A 458 -29.54 31.10 1.69
N GLY A 459 -30.01 30.73 2.89
CA GLY A 459 -30.13 31.64 4.04
C GLY A 459 -29.04 31.55 5.13
N GLY A 460 -27.94 30.80 4.99
CA GLY A 460 -26.94 30.70 6.07
C GLY A 460 -26.07 31.96 6.26
N LYS A 461 -25.43 32.10 7.43
CA LYS A 461 -24.50 33.21 7.71
C LYS A 461 -23.08 32.88 7.24
N ARG A 462 -22.52 33.74 6.38
CA ARG A 462 -21.15 33.61 5.84
C ARG A 462 -20.08 33.95 6.88
N PHE A 463 -18.96 33.26 6.82
CA PHE A 463 -17.73 33.57 7.58
C PHE A 463 -16.96 34.80 7.05
N ASN A 464 -17.52 35.73 6.26
CA ASN A 464 -16.92 36.99 5.73
C ASN A 464 -15.55 37.50 6.31
N GLY A 465 -14.45 36.74 6.18
CA GLY A 465 -13.13 37.02 6.80
C GLY A 465 -12.97 36.57 8.26
N GLU A 466 -14.01 36.05 8.90
CA GLU A 466 -14.04 35.52 10.26
C GLU A 466 -13.44 34.10 10.38
N GLY A 467 -12.93 33.81 11.58
CA GLY A 467 -12.38 32.49 11.91
C GLY A 467 -13.46 31.48 12.24
N ALA A 468 -14.50 31.91 12.96
CA ALA A 468 -15.55 31.04 13.46
C ALA A 468 -16.87 31.80 13.70
N ILE A 469 -17.98 31.07 13.81
CA ILE A 469 -19.28 31.59 14.22
C ILE A 469 -19.86 30.70 15.32
N LEU A 470 -20.18 31.28 16.48
CA LEU A 470 -20.98 30.60 17.49
C LEU A 470 -22.46 30.78 17.19
N VAL A 471 -23.22 29.70 17.23
CA VAL A 471 -24.67 29.68 17.00
C VAL A 471 -25.35 29.21 18.29
N GLY A 472 -26.10 30.12 18.90
CA GLY A 472 -26.86 29.89 20.12
C GLY A 472 -28.32 29.69 19.78
N ASN A 473 -28.79 28.44 19.91
CA ASN A 473 -30.15 28.06 19.59
C ASN A 473 -31.09 28.31 20.77
N PRO A 474 -32.35 28.70 20.50
CA PRO A 474 -33.34 28.86 21.56
C PRO A 474 -33.72 27.51 22.20
N THR A 475 -34.20 27.47 23.45
CA THR A 475 -34.69 26.20 24.03
C THR A 475 -36.12 25.80 23.61
N ALA A 476 -36.77 26.61 22.79
CA ALA A 476 -37.92 26.22 21.96
C ALA A 476 -38.12 27.32 20.92
N PRO A 477 -38.89 27.10 19.84
CA PRO A 477 -39.25 28.18 18.92
C PRO A 477 -39.78 29.41 19.68
N GLY A 478 -39.12 30.56 19.52
CA GLY A 478 -39.48 31.81 20.19
C GLY A 478 -39.06 31.95 21.67
N LEU A 479 -38.26 31.04 22.23
CA LEU A 479 -37.74 31.13 23.61
C LEU A 479 -36.24 31.45 23.67
N ASP A 480 -35.88 32.60 24.22
CA ASP A 480 -34.49 33.08 24.34
C ASP A 480 -33.82 32.64 25.65
N ASN A 481 -33.93 31.38 26.01
CA ASN A 481 -33.24 30.78 27.16
C ASN A 481 -32.05 29.91 26.67
N GLY A 482 -31.11 29.60 27.57
CA GLY A 482 -29.97 28.74 27.26
C GLY A 482 -28.88 29.42 26.40
N SER A 483 -28.44 28.77 25.33
CA SER A 483 -27.29 29.23 24.53
C SER A 483 -27.56 30.51 23.75
N LYS A 484 -28.78 30.70 23.24
CA LYS A 484 -29.19 31.97 22.63
C LYS A 484 -29.05 33.14 23.61
N GLN A 485 -29.54 32.97 24.85
CA GLN A 485 -29.42 33.98 25.91
C GLN A 485 -27.97 34.28 26.24
N PHE A 486 -27.16 33.24 26.42
CA PHE A 486 -25.74 33.37 26.75
C PHE A 486 -25.00 34.19 25.69
N LEU A 487 -25.18 33.88 24.40
CA LEU A 487 -24.56 34.64 23.33
C LEU A 487 -25.05 36.09 23.27
N SER A 488 -26.32 36.34 23.61
CA SER A 488 -26.87 37.69 23.66
C SER A 488 -26.27 38.56 24.79
N THR A 489 -25.54 37.98 25.73
CA THR A 489 -24.81 38.74 26.77
C THR A 489 -23.46 39.29 26.31
N LEU A 490 -22.95 38.81 25.16
CA LEU A 490 -21.64 39.20 24.63
C LEU A 490 -21.70 40.59 23.98
N GLN A 491 -20.54 41.21 23.83
CA GLN A 491 -20.34 42.48 23.14
C GLN A 491 -19.21 42.36 22.10
N VAL A 492 -19.31 43.16 21.03
CA VAL A 492 -18.22 43.28 20.06
C VAL A 492 -16.97 43.79 20.77
N GLY A 493 -15.84 43.10 20.55
CA GLY A 493 -14.57 43.36 21.23
C GLY A 493 -14.30 42.44 22.43
N ASP A 494 -15.30 41.70 22.92
CA ASP A 494 -15.08 40.74 24.00
C ASP A 494 -14.03 39.69 23.61
N GLU A 495 -13.15 39.37 24.57
CA GLU A 495 -12.27 38.21 24.45
C GLU A 495 -12.95 37.00 25.11
N ILE A 496 -13.20 35.97 24.30
CA ILE A 496 -13.75 34.70 24.77
C ILE A 496 -12.72 33.59 24.63
N GLU A 497 -12.81 32.61 25.53
CA GLU A 497 -11.99 31.41 25.50
C GLU A 497 -12.85 30.21 25.13
N ILE A 498 -12.45 29.47 24.09
CA ILE A 498 -13.08 28.21 23.71
C ILE A 498 -12.10 27.08 23.97
N THR A 499 -12.52 26.09 24.73
CA THR A 499 -11.80 24.83 24.92
C THR A 499 -12.56 23.72 24.22
N THR A 500 -11.85 22.89 23.48
CA THR A 500 -12.38 21.70 22.82
C THR A 500 -11.62 20.50 23.35
N GLU A 501 -12.30 19.41 23.63
CA GLU A 501 -11.70 18.19 24.13
C GLU A 501 -12.12 16.97 23.32
N VAL A 502 -11.12 16.19 22.93
CA VAL A 502 -11.32 14.88 22.29
C VAL A 502 -10.83 13.81 23.25
N LYS A 503 -11.73 12.88 23.59
CA LYS A 503 -11.38 11.68 24.36
C LYS A 503 -11.43 10.45 23.47
N VAL A 504 -10.39 9.62 23.56
CA VAL A 504 -10.33 8.29 22.94
C VAL A 504 -10.30 7.26 24.05
N ASN A 505 -11.24 6.31 24.02
CA ASN A 505 -11.42 5.29 25.05
C ASN A 505 -11.51 5.89 26.47
N GLY A 506 -12.18 7.04 26.59
CA GLY A 506 -12.36 7.78 27.85
C GLY A 506 -11.17 8.67 28.27
N ASN A 507 -10.05 8.64 27.54
CA ASN A 507 -8.85 9.41 27.88
C ASN A 507 -8.67 10.63 26.97
N THR A 508 -8.39 11.78 27.55
CA THR A 508 -8.06 13.02 26.83
C THR A 508 -6.80 12.84 25.99
N VAL A 509 -6.87 13.18 24.69
CA VAL A 509 -5.77 12.95 23.73
C VAL A 509 -4.90 14.19 23.54
N ASN A 510 -3.72 14.25 24.16
CA ASN A 510 -2.81 15.41 24.00
C ASN A 510 -2.05 15.45 22.66
N ASP A 511 -2.36 14.53 21.73
CA ASP A 511 -1.69 14.45 20.43
C ASP A 511 -2.20 15.53 19.47
N LYS A 512 -1.32 16.49 19.17
CA LYS A 512 -1.61 17.63 18.28
C LYS A 512 -1.68 17.25 16.80
N LYS A 513 -1.30 16.03 16.42
CA LYS A 513 -1.39 15.52 15.05
C LYS A 513 -2.41 14.40 14.91
N LEU A 514 -3.26 14.21 15.92
CA LEU A 514 -4.37 13.27 15.89
C LEU A 514 -5.19 13.45 14.62
N SER A 515 -5.36 12.37 13.87
CA SER A 515 -6.41 12.26 12.87
C SER A 515 -7.35 11.13 13.29
N ALA A 516 -8.64 11.33 13.04
CA ALA A 516 -9.68 10.36 13.35
C ALA A 516 -10.74 10.40 12.26
N ILE A 517 -11.22 9.23 11.88
CA ILE A 517 -12.37 9.06 11.00
C ILE A 517 -13.35 8.09 11.66
N GLY A 518 -14.62 8.48 11.67
CA GLY A 518 -15.71 7.68 12.21
C GLY A 518 -15.77 6.28 11.58
N ILE A 519 -16.18 5.30 12.38
CA ILE A 519 -16.42 3.92 11.94
C ILE A 519 -17.76 3.46 12.52
N HIS A 520 -18.68 3.05 11.64
CA HIS A 520 -19.99 2.55 12.05
C HIS A 520 -20.02 1.02 12.11
N THR A 521 -19.29 0.43 13.06
CA THR A 521 -19.34 -1.01 13.34
C THR A 521 -19.38 -1.27 14.84
N GLU A 522 -20.09 -2.30 15.31
CA GLU A 522 -20.11 -2.62 16.75
C GLU A 522 -18.71 -2.99 17.28
N ARG A 523 -17.94 -3.70 16.44
CA ARG A 523 -16.59 -4.19 16.72
C ARG A 523 -15.79 -4.31 15.41
N PRO A 524 -14.46 -4.46 15.49
CA PRO A 524 -13.64 -4.81 14.34
C PRO A 524 -14.06 -6.18 13.78
N MET A 525 -14.08 -6.31 12.45
CA MET A 525 -14.39 -7.58 11.77
C MET A 525 -13.21 -8.57 11.84
N LEU A 526 -12.03 -8.06 12.17
CA LEU A 526 -10.86 -8.84 12.53
C LEU A 526 -10.27 -8.18 13.78
N GLN A 527 -10.18 -8.91 14.89
CA GLN A 527 -9.60 -8.41 16.14
C GLN A 527 -8.68 -9.47 16.70
N ASN A 528 -7.42 -9.12 16.90
CA ASN A 528 -6.41 -10.04 17.43
C ASN A 528 -6.33 -11.38 16.68
N GLY A 529 -6.41 -11.32 15.34
CA GLY A 529 -6.44 -12.50 14.47
C GLY A 529 -7.75 -13.30 14.49
N VAL A 530 -8.74 -12.88 15.28
CA VAL A 530 -10.07 -13.51 15.34
C VAL A 530 -11.03 -12.77 14.42
N ILE A 531 -11.62 -13.52 13.48
CA ILE A 531 -12.60 -12.98 12.53
C ILE A 531 -13.96 -12.92 13.21
N SER A 532 -14.69 -11.83 13.00
CA SER A 532 -16.06 -11.62 13.45
C SER A 532 -16.89 -11.09 12.29
N GLU A 533 -18.03 -11.71 12.03
CA GLU A 533 -19.01 -11.14 11.10
C GLU A 533 -19.83 -10.08 11.81
N THR A 534 -19.87 -8.87 11.23
CA THR A 534 -20.66 -7.72 11.71
C THR A 534 -21.75 -7.32 10.73
N TRP A 535 -21.70 -7.85 9.50
CA TRP A 535 -22.68 -7.68 8.43
C TRP A 535 -22.61 -8.92 7.52
N GLY A 536 -23.68 -9.72 7.54
CA GLY A 536 -23.76 -11.03 6.86
C GLY A 536 -24.19 -11.00 5.39
N GLU A 537 -24.48 -9.81 4.86
CA GLU A 537 -24.83 -9.63 3.45
C GLU A 537 -23.59 -9.34 2.60
N ALA A 538 -23.54 -9.94 1.42
CA ALA A 538 -22.49 -9.68 0.44
C ALA A 538 -22.72 -8.35 -0.28
N HIS A 539 -21.77 -7.43 -0.16
CA HIS A 539 -21.76 -6.14 -0.85
C HIS A 539 -20.35 -5.79 -1.30
N PRO A 540 -20.17 -4.80 -2.20
CA PRO A 540 -18.89 -4.12 -2.31
C PRO A 540 -18.45 -3.62 -0.92
N ARG A 541 -17.18 -3.76 -0.58
CA ARG A 541 -16.66 -3.36 0.73
C ARG A 541 -15.39 -2.54 0.57
N THR A 542 -15.26 -1.52 1.40
CA THR A 542 -13.98 -0.87 1.70
C THR A 542 -13.58 -1.24 3.11
N VAL A 543 -12.35 -1.71 3.29
CA VAL A 543 -11.85 -2.15 4.58
C VAL A 543 -10.42 -1.71 4.79
N ILE A 544 -10.05 -1.49 6.05
CA ILE A 544 -8.68 -1.21 6.45
C ILE A 544 -8.25 -2.24 7.50
N GLY A 545 -7.05 -2.79 7.38
CA GLY A 545 -6.46 -3.63 8.41
C GLY A 545 -5.01 -3.26 8.67
N TYR A 546 -4.48 -3.71 9.79
CA TYR A 546 -3.08 -3.50 10.17
C TYR A 546 -2.50 -4.70 10.88
N SER A 547 -1.18 -4.90 10.74
CA SER A 547 -0.42 -5.98 11.37
C SER A 547 -0.43 -5.87 12.90
N GLN A 548 -0.02 -6.94 13.58
CA GLN A 548 0.01 -6.99 15.05
C GLN A 548 0.87 -5.86 15.67
N ASP A 549 1.99 -5.52 15.03
CA ASP A 549 2.86 -4.40 15.42
C ASP A 549 2.40 -3.04 14.89
N ARG A 550 1.30 -3.03 14.11
CA ARG A 550 0.68 -1.86 13.45
C ARG A 550 1.55 -1.20 12.38
N LYS A 551 2.68 -1.78 12.02
CA LYS A 551 3.64 -1.20 11.06
C LYS A 551 3.30 -1.50 9.61
N LYS A 552 2.43 -2.47 9.33
CA LYS A 552 1.87 -2.70 8.00
C LYS A 552 0.39 -2.38 7.99
N VAL A 553 -0.06 -1.70 6.96
CA VAL A 553 -1.47 -1.36 6.74
C VAL A 553 -1.92 -1.92 5.40
N TYR A 554 -3.16 -2.40 5.37
CA TYR A 554 -3.82 -3.01 4.22
C TYR A 554 -5.12 -2.26 3.98
N LEU A 555 -5.23 -1.53 2.87
CA LEU A 555 -6.49 -0.94 2.41
C LEU A 555 -7.04 -1.82 1.30
N LEU A 556 -8.23 -2.38 1.48
CA LEU A 556 -8.87 -3.17 0.45
C LEU A 556 -10.16 -2.51 -0.02
N VAL A 557 -10.37 -2.59 -1.33
CA VAL A 557 -11.68 -2.39 -1.94
C VAL A 557 -12.05 -3.66 -2.69
N ILE A 558 -13.15 -4.26 -2.30
CA ILE A 558 -13.72 -5.45 -2.93
C ILE A 558 -14.91 -5.00 -3.77
N ASP A 559 -14.85 -5.22 -5.07
CA ASP A 559 -15.96 -4.90 -5.98
C ASP A 559 -17.17 -5.81 -5.66
N GLY A 560 -18.38 -5.39 -5.99
CA GLY A 560 -19.58 -6.18 -5.69
C GLY A 560 -20.84 -5.71 -6.42
N ARG A 561 -21.95 -6.44 -6.26
CA ARG A 561 -23.23 -6.17 -6.95
C ARG A 561 -23.10 -6.14 -8.48
N GLN A 562 -22.17 -6.91 -9.05
CA GLN A 562 -21.87 -6.89 -10.48
C GLN A 562 -21.87 -8.32 -11.03
N THR A 563 -22.95 -8.65 -11.75
CA THR A 563 -23.13 -9.96 -12.39
C THR A 563 -21.94 -10.30 -13.30
N ASN A 564 -21.46 -11.55 -13.23
CA ASN A 564 -20.34 -12.08 -14.00
C ASN A 564 -19.00 -11.37 -13.77
N TYR A 565 -18.84 -10.66 -12.66
CA TYR A 565 -17.61 -9.91 -12.37
C TYR A 565 -17.19 -9.95 -10.90
N SER A 566 -18.04 -9.49 -9.98
CA SER A 566 -17.76 -9.57 -8.55
C SER A 566 -19.06 -9.47 -7.76
N ALA A 567 -19.32 -10.45 -6.89
CA ALA A 567 -20.52 -10.46 -6.07
C ALA A 567 -20.43 -9.50 -4.87
N GLY A 568 -19.22 -9.27 -4.37
CA GLY A 568 -18.97 -8.62 -3.07
C GLY A 568 -18.81 -9.65 -1.96
N VAL A 569 -18.63 -9.17 -0.73
CA VAL A 569 -18.30 -10.01 0.43
C VAL A 569 -19.07 -9.60 1.67
N THR A 570 -19.29 -10.58 2.56
CA THR A 570 -19.64 -10.30 3.96
C THR A 570 -18.43 -9.71 4.69
N THR A 571 -18.66 -9.11 5.85
CA THR A 571 -17.56 -8.60 6.69
C THR A 571 -16.65 -9.71 7.21
N GLY A 572 -17.18 -10.90 7.49
CA GLY A 572 -16.36 -12.05 7.90
C GLY A 572 -15.40 -12.50 6.79
N GLN A 573 -15.89 -12.53 5.54
CA GLN A 573 -15.08 -12.86 4.36
C GLN A 573 -14.00 -11.79 4.09
N ALA A 574 -14.35 -10.50 4.21
CA ALA A 574 -13.37 -9.42 4.13
C ALA A 574 -12.29 -9.52 5.24
N GLY A 575 -12.69 -9.87 6.47
CA GLY A 575 -11.79 -10.15 7.59
C GLY A 575 -10.84 -11.32 7.31
N ALA A 576 -11.32 -12.38 6.66
CA ALA A 576 -10.50 -13.51 6.23
C ALA A 576 -9.44 -13.12 5.19
N ILE A 577 -9.80 -12.27 4.22
CA ILE A 577 -8.87 -11.74 3.21
C ILE A 577 -7.79 -10.89 3.89
N LEU A 578 -8.18 -9.96 4.76
CA LEU A 578 -7.23 -9.16 5.54
C LEU A 578 -6.28 -10.01 6.38
N LYS A 579 -6.81 -11.03 7.06
CA LYS A 579 -6.00 -11.95 7.87
C LYS A 579 -4.97 -12.69 7.01
N ALA A 580 -5.37 -13.17 5.83
CA ALA A 580 -4.47 -13.84 4.89
C ALA A 580 -3.33 -12.92 4.43
N LEU A 581 -3.60 -11.62 4.25
CA LEU A 581 -2.59 -10.62 3.90
C LEU A 581 -1.63 -10.28 5.07
N GLY A 582 -1.96 -10.68 6.29
CA GLY A 582 -1.14 -10.45 7.48
C GLY A 582 -1.67 -9.35 8.40
N ALA A 583 -2.92 -8.92 8.22
CA ALA A 583 -3.58 -8.07 9.21
C ALA A 583 -3.89 -8.88 10.48
N HIS A 584 -3.76 -8.23 11.62
CA HIS A 584 -4.13 -8.75 12.94
C HIS A 584 -5.40 -8.08 13.46
N THR A 585 -5.65 -6.84 13.06
CA THR A 585 -6.90 -6.10 13.28
C THR A 585 -7.41 -5.52 11.95
N GLY A 586 -8.72 -5.47 11.77
CA GLY A 586 -9.38 -5.02 10.55
C GLY A 586 -10.75 -4.39 10.81
N LEU A 587 -10.98 -3.23 10.22
CA LEU A 587 -12.15 -2.38 10.36
C LEU A 587 -12.89 -2.30 9.02
N ASN A 588 -14.22 -2.45 9.09
CA ASN A 588 -15.06 -2.15 7.94
C ASN A 588 -15.32 -0.63 7.87
N ILE A 589 -15.08 -0.07 6.70
CA ILE A 589 -15.39 1.33 6.34
C ILE A 589 -16.68 1.33 5.51
N ASP A 590 -17.28 2.49 5.17
CA ASP A 590 -18.48 2.52 4.34
C ASP A 590 -18.26 1.74 3.03
N GLY A 591 -19.29 1.00 2.62
CA GLY A 591 -19.23 0.05 1.52
C GLY A 591 -20.28 0.33 0.45
N GLY A 592 -20.72 -0.73 -0.23
CA GLY A 592 -21.71 -0.62 -1.30
C GLY A 592 -21.25 0.32 -2.41
N GLY A 593 -22.15 1.19 -2.89
CA GLY A 593 -21.86 2.15 -3.95
C GLY A 593 -20.75 3.16 -3.62
N SER A 594 -20.40 3.34 -2.34
CA SER A 594 -19.31 4.20 -1.89
C SER A 594 -17.93 3.58 -2.14
N SER A 595 -17.85 2.25 -2.27
CA SER A 595 -16.58 1.51 -2.31
C SER A 595 -15.75 1.90 -3.54
N THR A 596 -14.69 2.68 -3.32
CA THR A 596 -13.78 3.09 -4.38
C THR A 596 -12.34 3.15 -3.89
N MET A 597 -11.41 2.72 -4.74
CA MET A 597 -9.98 2.92 -4.62
C MET A 597 -9.45 3.76 -5.79
N ILE A 598 -8.67 4.79 -5.46
CA ILE A 598 -7.89 5.59 -6.38
C ILE A 598 -6.42 5.24 -6.17
N VAL A 599 -5.67 5.01 -7.25
CA VAL A 599 -4.21 4.86 -7.24
C VAL A 599 -3.64 5.79 -8.29
N ASN A 600 -2.70 6.65 -7.89
CA ASN A 600 -2.07 7.64 -8.77
C ASN A 600 -3.06 8.44 -9.63
N GLY A 601 -4.16 8.89 -9.02
CA GLY A 601 -5.19 9.71 -9.68
C GLY A 601 -6.18 8.95 -10.55
N VAL A 602 -6.09 7.61 -10.61
CA VAL A 602 -6.99 6.77 -11.42
C VAL A 602 -7.83 5.87 -10.52
N THR A 603 -9.13 5.79 -10.79
CA THR A 603 -10.00 4.78 -10.18
C THR A 603 -9.61 3.39 -10.67
N VAL A 604 -9.11 2.53 -9.78
CA VAL A 604 -8.58 1.20 -10.14
C VAL A 604 -9.60 0.08 -10.01
N ASN A 605 -10.63 0.29 -9.18
CA ASN A 605 -11.72 -0.67 -9.02
C ASN A 605 -12.89 -0.34 -9.95
N LYS A 606 -13.93 -1.19 -9.96
CA LYS A 606 -15.15 -0.95 -10.71
C LYS A 606 -16.28 -0.64 -9.74
N PRO A 607 -16.54 0.65 -9.40
CA PRO A 607 -17.63 1.02 -8.50
C PRO A 607 -18.97 0.39 -8.92
N SER A 608 -19.79 -0.01 -7.94
CA SER A 608 -21.11 -0.60 -8.24
C SER A 608 -22.10 0.43 -8.77
N ASP A 609 -21.93 1.69 -8.40
CA ASP A 609 -22.72 2.82 -8.88
C ASP A 609 -22.03 3.43 -10.12
N ASN A 610 -22.83 3.82 -11.12
CA ASN A 610 -22.36 4.55 -12.28
C ASN A 610 -23.25 5.80 -12.50
N PRO A 611 -22.70 7.03 -12.38
CA PRO A 611 -21.32 7.37 -12.09
C PRO A 611 -20.90 7.00 -10.66
N GLN A 612 -19.59 7.06 -10.39
CA GLN A 612 -19.01 6.84 -9.06
C GLN A 612 -19.75 7.69 -8.01
N ARG A 613 -20.15 7.04 -6.91
CA ARG A 613 -20.86 7.71 -5.82
C ARG A 613 -19.93 8.73 -5.13
N PRO A 614 -20.41 9.96 -4.92
CA PRO A 614 -19.68 10.88 -4.05
C PRO A 614 -19.86 10.57 -2.56
N VAL A 615 -18.81 10.77 -1.79
CA VAL A 615 -18.68 10.36 -0.38
C VAL A 615 -18.30 11.54 0.51
N ALA A 616 -18.41 11.38 1.82
CA ALA A 616 -18.15 12.45 2.80
C ALA A 616 -16.67 12.69 3.08
N ASN A 617 -15.86 11.63 3.09
CA ASN A 617 -14.44 11.65 3.47
C ASN A 617 -13.77 10.34 3.06
N GLY A 618 -12.52 10.15 3.48
CA GLY A 618 -11.82 8.88 3.39
C GLY A 618 -10.37 8.89 3.83
N VAL A 619 -9.68 7.82 3.48
CA VAL A 619 -8.28 7.60 3.84
C VAL A 619 -7.41 7.80 2.61
N VAL A 620 -6.30 8.53 2.78
CA VAL A 620 -5.30 8.74 1.72
C VAL A 620 -3.93 8.30 2.22
N ILE A 621 -3.23 7.57 1.37
CA ILE A 621 -1.84 7.17 1.57
C ILE A 621 -0.96 8.19 0.91
N THR A 622 -0.01 8.70 1.67
CA THR A 622 0.97 9.67 1.20
C THR A 622 2.38 9.15 1.41
N THR A 623 3.27 9.51 0.50
CA THR A 623 4.73 9.41 0.65
C THR A 623 5.38 10.79 0.52
N LYS A 624 6.70 10.88 0.66
CA LYS A 624 7.46 12.11 0.39
C LYS A 624 7.59 12.34 -1.11
N LYS A 625 7.45 13.61 -1.51
CA LYS A 625 7.57 14.02 -2.91
C LYS A 625 8.97 13.79 -3.48
#